data_AF-A0A814SHE6-F1
#
_entry.id   AF-A0A814SHE6-F1
#
_cell.length_a   1.000
_cell.length_b   1.000
_cell.length_c   1.000
_cell.angle_alpha   90.00
_cell.angle_beta   90.00
_cell.angle_gamma   90.00
#
_symmetry.space_group_name_H-M   'P 1'
#
loop_
_entity.id
_entity.type
_entity.pdbx_description
1 polymer ?
#
loop_
_entity_poly.entity_id
_entity_poly.type
_entity_poly.pdbx_seq_one_letter_code
_entity_poly.pdbx_strand_id
1 'polypeptide(L)'
;MENFKSLTCPITLARFIEPVIGSDCHTYERSAIVEWLQKHQTSPMTCQLMSIDSLRSNLAITNLIDEISEITKTHQHSIPTDITPQIISDRPPPIPPRQSRNLSNRKNSLKQKTIWNNDDENNADSTSF
;
A
#
# COMPACT_ATOMS: atom_id res chain seq x y z
N MET A 1 -9.14 -13.46 0.14
CA MET A 1 -9.45 -12.59 1.29
C MET A 1 -8.41 -11.49 1.29
N GLU A 2 -8.79 -10.26 1.00
CA GLU A 2 -7.85 -9.14 1.17
C GLU A 2 -7.49 -9.01 2.65
N ASN A 3 -6.20 -9.03 2.95
CA ASN A 3 -5.69 -8.92 4.31
C ASN A 3 -5.42 -7.44 4.60
N PHE A 4 -6.36 -6.77 5.26
CA PHE A 4 -6.17 -5.38 5.70
C PHE A 4 -5.22 -5.34 6.90
N LYS A 5 -3.92 -5.27 6.64
CA LYS A 5 -2.86 -5.26 7.66
C LYS A 5 -3.10 -4.20 8.75
N SER A 6 -3.63 -3.03 8.37
CA SER A 6 -3.93 -1.93 9.30
C SER A 6 -5.17 -2.17 10.18
N LEU A 7 -5.95 -3.22 9.91
CA LEU A 7 -7.15 -3.62 10.68
C LEU A 7 -6.92 -4.91 11.46
N THR A 8 -5.65 -5.28 11.65
CA THR A 8 -5.22 -6.49 12.36
C THR A 8 -4.51 -6.10 13.64
N CYS A 9 -4.86 -6.74 14.75
CA CYS A 9 -4.19 -6.55 16.03
C CYS A 9 -2.76 -7.08 15.99
N PRO A 10 -1.76 -6.33 16.48
CA PRO A 10 -0.36 -6.78 16.47
C PRO A 10 -0.08 -7.92 17.47
N ILE A 11 -0.94 -8.14 18.46
CA ILE A 11 -0.79 -9.22 19.45
C ILE A 11 -1.45 -10.51 18.94
N THR A 12 -2.73 -10.44 18.55
CA THR A 12 -3.49 -11.63 18.13
C THR A 12 -3.25 -12.02 16.68
N LEU A 13 -2.71 -11.10 15.87
CA LEU A 13 -2.56 -11.25 14.43
C LEU A 13 -3.89 -11.53 13.70
N ALA A 14 -5.00 -11.17 14.33
CA ALA A 14 -6.36 -11.30 13.80
C ALA A 14 -7.02 -9.92 13.64
N ARG A 15 -8.09 -9.85 12.85
CA ARG A 15 -8.92 -8.65 12.70
C ARG A 15 -9.42 -8.18 14.07
N PHE A 16 -9.48 -6.87 14.29
CA PHE A 16 -10.05 -6.32 15.52
C PHE A 16 -11.54 -6.67 15.67
N ILE A 17 -11.94 -7.00 16.89
CA ILE A 17 -13.33 -7.14 17.33
C ILE A 17 -13.65 -5.99 18.28
N GLU A 18 -12.79 -5.75 19.27
CA GLU A 18 -12.92 -4.66 20.23
C GLU A 18 -11.64 -3.82 20.25
N PRO A 19 -11.44 -2.93 19.25
CA PRO A 19 -10.23 -2.15 19.14
C PRO A 19 -10.12 -1.10 20.26
N VAL A 20 -9.01 -1.11 20.98
CA VAL A 20 -8.65 -0.10 21.98
C VAL A 20 -7.30 0.53 21.65
N ILE A 21 -7.18 1.84 21.84
CA ILE A 21 -5.93 2.58 21.71
C ILE A 21 -5.23 2.68 23.07
N GLY A 22 -3.94 2.38 23.09
CA GLY A 22 -3.06 2.55 24.25
C GLY A 22 -2.50 3.97 24.36
N SER A 23 -1.87 4.28 25.49
CA SER A 23 -1.17 5.56 25.72
C SER A 23 0.03 5.78 24.79
N ASP A 24 0.46 4.75 24.07
CA ASP A 24 1.52 4.75 23.07
C ASP A 24 0.99 4.95 21.63
N CYS A 25 -0.31 5.27 21.50
CA CYS A 25 -1.00 5.52 20.23
C CYS A 25 -1.13 4.29 19.30
N HIS A 26 -0.87 3.07 19.78
CA HIS A 26 -1.15 1.85 19.02
C HIS A 26 -2.55 1.31 19.35
N THR A 27 -3.16 0.62 18.38
CA THR A 27 -4.45 -0.05 18.57
C THR A 27 -4.26 -1.55 18.78
N TYR A 28 -4.96 -2.09 19.75
CA TYR A 28 -4.92 -3.48 20.16
C TYR A 28 -6.33 -4.06 20.26
N GLU A 29 -6.41 -5.39 20.22
CA GLU A 29 -7.60 -6.10 20.65
C GLU A 29 -7.70 -6.03 22.18
N ARG A 30 -8.84 -5.60 22.72
CA ARG A 30 -9.00 -5.32 24.15
C ARG A 30 -8.62 -6.50 25.02
N SER A 31 -9.13 -7.68 24.69
CA SER A 31 -8.85 -8.92 25.43
C SER A 31 -7.35 -9.22 25.49
N ALA A 32 -6.65 -9.06 24.36
CA ALA A 32 -5.23 -9.37 24.24
C ALA A 32 -4.33 -8.37 24.98
N ILE A 33 -4.59 -7.07 24.85
CA ILE A 33 -3.77 -6.06 25.55
C ILE A 33 -4.00 -6.11 27.07
N VAL A 34 -5.22 -6.39 27.53
CA VAL A 34 -5.49 -6.56 28.97
C VAL A 34 -4.70 -7.73 29.53
N GLU A 35 -4.69 -8.89 28.86
CA GLU A 35 -3.89 -10.04 29.30
C GLU A 35 -2.38 -9.73 29.33
N TRP A 36 -1.90 -9.01 28.31
CA TRP A 36 -0.50 -8.59 28.26
C TRP A 36 -0.12 -7.67 29.43
N LEU A 37 -0.94 -6.66 29.71
CA LEU A 37 -0.67 -5.66 30.75
C LEU A 37 -0.77 -6.24 32.16
N GLN A 38 -1.55 -7.31 32.38
CA GLN A 38 -1.54 -8.06 33.63
C GLN A 38 -0.18 -8.69 33.95
N LYS A 39 0.64 -8.99 32.93
CA LYS A 39 1.94 -9.67 33.07
C LYS A 39 3.14 -8.72 32.94
N HIS A 40 3.07 -7.70 32.08
CA HIS A 40 4.24 -6.90 31.70
C HIS A 40 4.14 -5.40 32.05
N GLN A 41 2.93 -4.86 32.31
CA GLN A 41 2.69 -3.43 32.59
C GLN A 41 3.33 -2.44 31.58
N THR A 42 3.57 -2.88 30.35
CA THR A 42 4.26 -2.11 29.30
C THR A 42 3.56 -2.30 27.95
N SER A 43 3.74 -1.37 27.02
CA SER A 43 3.32 -1.53 25.62
C SER A 43 4.03 -2.73 24.98
N PRO A 44 3.32 -3.63 24.29
CA PRO A 44 3.94 -4.67 23.46
C PRO A 44 4.77 -4.12 22.29
N MET A 45 4.49 -2.89 21.83
CA MET A 45 5.09 -2.30 20.63
C MET A 45 6.27 -1.40 20.95
N THR A 46 6.20 -0.64 22.05
CA THR A 46 7.19 0.38 22.40
C THR A 46 7.94 0.08 23.70
N CYS A 47 7.53 -0.95 24.44
CA CYS A 47 8.03 -1.28 25.78
C CYS A 47 7.89 -0.15 26.82
N GLN A 48 7.14 0.91 26.51
CA GLN A 48 6.87 2.01 27.45
C GLN A 48 5.84 1.58 28.49
N LEU A 49 5.89 2.17 29.69
CA LEU A 49 4.94 1.88 30.77
C LEU A 49 3.50 2.17 30.30
N MET A 50 2.59 1.22 30.55
CA MET A 50 1.19 1.34 30.18
C MET A 50 0.33 0.63 31.22
N SER A 51 -0.80 1.23 31.58
CA SER A 51 -1.77 0.64 32.50
C SER A 51 -3.07 0.28 31.77
N ILE A 52 -3.82 -0.67 32.31
CA ILE A 52 -5.13 -1.05 31.76
C ILE A 52 -6.07 0.16 31.76
N ASP A 53 -5.96 1.03 32.77
CA ASP A 53 -6.79 2.24 32.92
C ASP A 53 -6.47 3.33 31.89
N SER A 54 -5.33 3.26 31.19
CA SER A 54 -5.01 4.20 30.11
C SER A 54 -5.62 3.82 28.77
N LEU A 55 -6.15 2.60 28.63
CA LEU A 55 -6.78 2.12 27.40
C LEU A 55 -8.07 2.89 27.09
N ARG A 56 -8.27 3.26 25.82
CA ARG A 56 -9.49 3.93 25.34
C ARG A 56 -10.05 3.18 24.15
N SER A 57 -11.37 3.11 24.00
CA SER A 57 -11.97 2.51 22.80
C SER A 57 -11.58 3.31 21.54
N ASN A 58 -11.22 2.60 20.47
CA ASN A 58 -10.95 3.22 19.17
C ASN A 58 -12.19 3.09 18.27
N LEU A 59 -13.13 4.02 18.44
CA LEU A 59 -14.37 4.06 17.68
C LEU A 59 -14.13 4.28 16.17
N ALA A 60 -13.05 4.97 15.78
CA ALA A 60 -12.73 5.18 14.38
C ALA A 60 -12.44 3.85 13.65
N ILE A 61 -11.66 2.96 14.28
CA ILE A 61 -11.37 1.63 13.73
C ILE A 61 -12.62 0.74 13.74
N THR A 62 -13.45 0.86 14.78
CA THR A 62 -14.74 0.14 14.85
C THR A 62 -15.64 0.52 13.68
N ASN A 63 -15.85 1.83 13.45
CA ASN A 63 -16.68 2.32 12.36
C ASN A 63 -16.16 1.89 10.98
N LEU A 64 -14.84 1.92 10.78
CA LEU A 64 -14.20 1.49 9.53
C LEU A 64 -14.41 -0.01 9.26
N ILE A 65 -14.28 -0.83 10.31
CA ILE A 65 -14.53 -2.27 10.27
C ILE A 65 -15.99 -2.54 9.87
N ASP A 66 -16.93 -1.80 10.45
CA ASP A 66 -18.35 -1.92 10.17
C ASP A 66 -18.68 -1.50 8.75
N GLU A 67 -18.18 -0.36 8.28
CA GLU A 67 -18.38 0.13 6.91
C GLU A 67 -17.88 -0.86 5.86
N ILE A 68 -16.66 -1.39 6.04
CA ILE A 68 -16.12 -2.43 5.15
C ILE A 68 -17.00 -3.69 5.18
N SER A 69 -17.51 -4.06 6.37
CA SER A 69 -18.40 -5.22 6.48
C SER A 69 -19.70 -5.02 5.70
N GLU A 70 -20.26 -3.81 5.67
CA GLU A 70 -21.48 -3.49 4.92
C GLU A 70 -21.23 -3.47 3.40
N ILE A 71 -20.11 -2.90 2.94
CA ILE A 71 -19.71 -2.91 1.52
C ILE A 71 -19.55 -4.34 1.00
N THR A 72 -18.90 -5.21 1.78
CA THR A 72 -18.70 -6.61 1.36
C THR A 72 -19.99 -7.44 1.35
N LYS A 73 -21.01 -7.06 2.13
CA LYS A 73 -22.35 -7.66 2.08
C LYS A 73 -23.12 -7.21 0.84
N THR A 74 -23.06 -5.92 0.51
CA THR A 74 -23.81 -5.33 -0.62
C THR A 74 -23.25 -5.71 -1.99
N HIS A 75 -21.94 -5.93 -2.13
CA HIS A 75 -21.33 -6.35 -3.40
C HIS A 75 -21.48 -7.85 -3.75
N GLN A 76 -22.16 -8.65 -2.94
CA GLN A 76 -22.50 -10.03 -3.30
C GLN A 76 -23.74 -10.14 -4.21
N HIS A 77 -24.36 -9.02 -4.64
CA HIS A 77 -25.56 -9.06 -5.48
C HIS A 77 -25.61 -8.13 -6.72
N SER A 78 -24.49 -7.86 -7.39
CA SER A 78 -24.53 -7.49 -8.82
C SER A 78 -23.12 -7.29 -9.41
N ILE A 79 -22.53 -8.37 -9.89
CA ILE A 79 -21.96 -8.30 -11.25
C ILE A 79 -23.13 -8.75 -12.13
N PRO A 80 -23.75 -7.89 -12.96
CA PRO A 80 -24.56 -8.39 -14.06
C PRO A 80 -23.66 -9.34 -14.85
N THR A 81 -23.96 -10.64 -14.80
CA THR A 81 -23.23 -11.67 -15.56
C THR A 81 -23.53 -11.56 -17.07
N ASP A 82 -24.22 -10.49 -17.50
CA ASP A 82 -24.42 -10.14 -18.88
C ASP A 82 -23.39 -9.08 -19.35
N ILE A 83 -22.12 -9.37 -19.13
CA ILE A 83 -21.10 -8.96 -20.10
C ILE A 83 -20.94 -10.14 -21.03
N THR A 84 -21.92 -10.32 -21.92
CA THR A 84 -21.65 -11.01 -23.17
C THR A 84 -20.38 -10.38 -23.73
N PRO A 85 -19.31 -11.14 -24.03
CA PRO A 85 -18.15 -10.55 -24.69
C PRO A 85 -18.63 -10.07 -26.06
N GLN A 86 -18.95 -8.79 -26.17
CA GLN A 86 -18.89 -8.10 -27.44
C GLN A 86 -17.42 -8.12 -27.81
N ILE A 87 -17.06 -9.16 -28.55
CA ILE A 87 -15.80 -9.34 -29.24
C ILE A 87 -15.62 -8.09 -30.09
N ILE A 88 -14.93 -7.08 -29.54
CA ILE A 88 -14.35 -6.02 -30.35
C ILE A 88 -13.28 -6.73 -31.16
N SER A 89 -13.61 -6.95 -32.43
CA SER A 89 -12.83 -7.66 -33.43
C SER A 89 -11.59 -6.89 -33.89
N ASP A 90 -10.95 -6.13 -32.99
CA ASP A 90 -9.77 -5.34 -33.33
C ASP A 90 -8.51 -6.09 -32.93
N ARG A 91 -8.31 -7.27 -33.52
CA ARG A 91 -6.97 -7.86 -33.56
C ARG A 91 -6.19 -7.04 -34.60
N PRO A 92 -5.09 -6.35 -34.24
CA PRO A 92 -4.25 -5.71 -35.23
C PRO A 92 -3.77 -6.77 -36.25
N PRO A 93 -3.68 -6.42 -37.55
CA PRO A 93 -3.27 -7.37 -38.57
C PRO A 93 -1.90 -7.97 -38.22
N PRO A 94 -1.63 -9.23 -38.62
CA PRO A 94 -0.36 -9.87 -38.34
C PRO A 94 0.80 -9.00 -38.80
N ILE A 95 1.74 -8.73 -37.91
CA ILE A 95 2.96 -7.99 -38.25
C ILE A 95 3.66 -8.79 -39.35
N PRO A 96 3.96 -8.20 -40.53
CA PRO A 96 4.65 -8.92 -41.58
C PRO A 96 6.05 -9.34 -41.09
N PRO A 97 6.57 -10.49 -41.57
CA PRO A 97 7.89 -10.95 -41.18
C PRO A 97 8.92 -9.87 -41.51
N ARG A 98 9.71 -9.51 -40.50
CA ARG A 98 10.78 -8.51 -40.62
C ARG A 98 11.75 -8.99 -41.68
N GLN A 99 11.73 -8.38 -42.85
CA GLN A 99 12.75 -8.64 -43.86
C GLN A 99 14.11 -8.30 -43.24
N SER A 100 15.02 -9.26 -43.28
CA SER A 100 16.41 -9.06 -42.87
C SER A 100 16.94 -7.84 -43.63
N ARG A 101 17.24 -6.76 -42.90
CA ARG A 101 17.90 -5.59 -43.46
C ARG A 101 19.18 -6.07 -44.13
N ASN A 102 19.24 -5.97 -45.45
CA ASN A 102 20.48 -6.23 -46.17
C ASN A 102 21.47 -5.14 -45.74
N LEU A 103 22.55 -5.54 -45.06
CA LEU A 103 23.51 -4.64 -44.42
C LEU A 103 24.50 -4.04 -45.43
N SER A 104 24.06 -3.72 -46.65
CA SER A 104 24.95 -3.24 -47.71
C SER A 104 25.06 -1.71 -47.81
N ASN A 105 24.18 -0.92 -47.19
CA ASN A 105 24.30 0.55 -47.20
C ASN A 105 24.56 1.13 -45.80
N ARG A 106 25.68 0.74 -45.18
CA ARG A 106 26.20 1.36 -43.93
C ARG A 106 27.27 2.40 -44.26
N LYS A 107 26.96 3.38 -45.10
CA LYS A 107 27.80 4.58 -45.31
C LYS A 107 26.92 5.78 -45.66
N ASN A 108 26.36 6.42 -44.63
CA ASN A 108 26.37 7.87 -44.50
C ASN A 108 25.58 8.31 -43.26
N SER A 109 26.13 9.34 -42.62
CA SER A 109 25.58 10.05 -41.46
C SER A 109 25.95 9.49 -40.09
N LEU A 110 27.26 9.44 -39.82
CA LEU A 110 27.72 10.02 -38.56
C LEU A 110 27.34 11.50 -38.60
N LYS A 111 26.43 11.92 -37.73
CA LYS A 111 26.52 13.14 -36.90
C LYS A 111 25.16 13.36 -36.27
N GLN A 112 25.19 13.78 -35.00
CA GLN A 112 24.06 14.07 -34.11
C GLN A 112 23.49 12.79 -33.49
N LYS A 113 23.71 12.52 -32.20
CA LYS A 113 23.38 13.40 -31.08
C LYS A 113 24.22 13.03 -29.86
N THR A 114 25.10 13.96 -29.47
CA THR A 114 25.92 13.91 -28.26
C THR A 114 25.03 14.14 -27.03
N ILE A 115 25.06 13.17 -26.12
CA ILE A 115 25.12 13.26 -24.65
C ILE A 115 24.48 14.53 -24.03
N TRP A 116 23.34 14.35 -23.34
CA TRP A 116 22.91 15.25 -22.28
C TRP A 116 23.70 14.88 -21.02
N ASN A 117 24.64 15.73 -20.61
CA ASN A 117 25.26 15.67 -19.29
C ASN A 117 24.59 16.70 -18.38
N ASN A 118 24.38 16.27 -17.14
CA ASN A 118 23.83 17.05 -16.04
C ASN A 118 24.80 18.18 -15.66
N ASP A 119 24.34 19.42 -15.71
CA ASP A 119 24.99 20.56 -15.08
C ASP A 119 24.15 20.97 -13.86
N ASP A 120 24.37 20.29 -12.73
CA ASP A 120 23.99 20.79 -11.40
C ASP A 120 25.26 20.78 -10.53
N GLU A 121 26.15 21.73 -10.78
CA GLU A 121 27.17 22.11 -9.81
C GLU A 121 27.63 23.55 -10.13
N ASN A 122 26.97 24.52 -9.52
CA ASN A 122 27.52 25.85 -9.25
C ASN A 122 26.61 26.60 -8.27
N ASN A 123 26.95 26.56 -6.98
CA ASN A 123 27.01 27.80 -6.22
C ASN A 123 27.92 27.64 -4.99
N ALA A 124 29.16 28.11 -5.14
CA ALA A 124 30.05 28.43 -4.03
C ALA A 124 30.17 29.97 -3.97
N ASP A 125 29.85 30.56 -2.82
CA ASP A 125 30.65 31.58 -2.09
C ASP A 125 29.82 32.13 -0.91
N SER A 126 30.22 31.94 0.34
CA SER A 126 31.11 32.83 1.14
C SER A 126 30.45 34.19 1.42
N THR A 127 30.11 34.61 2.63
CA THR A 127 31.02 35.03 3.71
C THR A 127 30.23 35.65 4.88
N SER A 128 30.86 35.67 6.06
CA SER A 128 30.93 36.80 7.02
C SER A 128 30.16 36.74 8.35
N PHE A 129 30.98 36.65 9.41
CA PHE A 129 30.81 36.86 10.86
C PHE A 129 30.12 35.79 11.71
#